data_AF-A5HGY9-F1
#
_entry.id   AF-A5HGY9-F1
#
_cell.length_a   1.000
_cell.length_b   1.000
_cell.length_c   1.000
_cell.angle_alpha   90.00
_cell.angle_beta   90.00
_cell.angle_gamma   90.00
#
_symmetry.space_group_name_H-M   'P 1'
#
loop_
_entity.id
_entity.type
_entity.pdbx_description
1 polymer ?
#
loop_
_entity_poly.entity_id
_entity_poly.type
_entity_poly.pdbx_seq_one_letter_code
_entity_poly.pdbx_strand_id
1 'polypeptide(L)' 'SYLFTNKLQSVPEGAFDNLINMQNMQLHDNPWD' A
#
# COMPACT_ATOMS: atom_id res chain seq x y z
N SER A 1 12.96 -13.83 -12.20
CA SER A 1 13.04 -12.74 -11.20
C SER A 1 11.68 -12.06 -11.16
N TYR A 2 11.03 -12.03 -10.00
CA TYR A 2 9.74 -11.38 -9.83
C TYR A 2 9.97 -9.89 -9.58
N LEU A 3 9.46 -9.02 -10.46
CA LEU A 3 9.53 -7.56 -10.31
C LEU A 3 8.21 -7.09 -9.67
N PHE A 4 8.23 -6.95 -8.34
CA PHE A 4 7.22 -6.22 -7.61
C PHE A 4 7.75 -4.80 -7.45
N THR A 5 7.21 -3.85 -8.21
CA THR A 5 7.51 -2.43 -8.02
C THR A 5 6.21 -1.68 -8.02
N ASN A 6 5.75 -1.33 -6.83
CA ASN A 6 4.66 -0.41 -6.61
C ASN A 6 5.25 1.01 -6.52
N LYS A 7 4.50 2.05 -6.91
CA LYS A 7 5.01 3.43 -7.09
C LYS A 7 4.23 4.43 -6.25
N LEU A 8 3.56 3.98 -5.20
CA LEU A 8 2.91 4.91 -4.28
C LEU A 8 4.02 5.64 -3.51
N GLN A 9 4.00 6.97 -3.61
CA GLN A 9 4.93 7.87 -2.91
C GLN A 9 4.33 8.39 -1.60
N SER A 10 3.01 8.37 -1.49
CA SER A 10 2.27 8.67 -0.27
C SER A 10 0.95 7.91 -0.27
N VAL A 11 0.41 7.66 0.92
CA VAL A 11 -0.94 7.13 1.10
C VAL A 11 -1.85 8.29 1.50
N PRO A 12 -2.95 8.54 0.78
CA PRO A 12 -3.91 9.58 1.16
C PRO A 12 -4.48 9.35 2.57
N GLU A 13 -4.73 10.44 3.29
CA GLU A 13 -5.47 10.37 4.56
C GLU A 13 -6.84 9.74 4.30
N GLY A 14 -7.19 8.78 5.15
CA GLY A 14 -8.45 8.05 5.04
C GLY A 14 -8.56 7.02 3.92
N ALA A 15 -7.46 6.71 3.22
CA ALA A 15 -7.44 5.68 2.15
C ALA A 15 -7.94 4.29 2.61
N PHE A 16 -7.97 4.05 3.92
CA PHE A 16 -8.35 2.76 4.50
C PHE A 16 -9.57 2.83 5.45
N ASP A 17 -10.21 3.99 5.60
CA ASP A 17 -11.23 4.22 6.64
C ASP A 17 -12.46 3.30 6.52
N ASN A 18 -12.70 2.75 5.33
CA ASN A 18 -13.83 1.88 5.05
C ASN A 18 -13.46 0.39 4.94
N LEU A 19 -12.21 0.02 5.22
CA LEU A 19 -11.72 -1.36 5.08
C LEU A 19 -11.90 -2.15 6.38
N ILE A 20 -13.16 -2.25 6.82
CA ILE A 20 -13.56 -2.85 8.10
C ILE A 20 -13.19 -4.35 8.21
N ASN A 21 -12.94 -5.03 7.09
CA ASN A 21 -12.69 -6.48 7.04
C ASN A 21 -11.33 -6.88 6.44
N MET A 22 -10.36 -5.97 6.32
CA MET A 22 -9.05 -6.33 5.79
C MET A 22 -8.14 -6.91 6.88
N GLN A 23 -7.85 -8.22 6.78
CA GLN A 23 -6.95 -8.90 7.71
C GLN A 23 -5.47 -8.78 7.31
N ASN A 24 -5.16 -8.64 6.01
CA ASN A 24 -3.79 -8.62 5.50
C ASN A 24 -3.63 -7.61 4.35
N MET A 25 -3.08 -6.42 4.63
CA MET A 25 -2.60 -5.48 3.62
C MET A 25 -1.08 -5.58 3.47
N GLN A 26 -0.59 -5.57 2.24
CA GLN A 26 0.84 -5.62 1.90
C GLN A 26 1.23 -4.40 1.07
N LEU A 27 2.12 -3.57 1.60
CA LEU A 27 2.59 -2.32 0.98
C LEU A 27 4.08 -2.38 0.62
N HIS A 28 4.65 -3.58 0.50
CA HIS A 28 6.05 -3.75 0.15
C HIS A 28 6.36 -3.24 -1.25
N ASP A 29 7.63 -2.93 -1.48
CA ASP A 29 8.17 -2.45 -2.76
C ASP A 29 7.56 -1.15 -3.29
N ASN A 30 7.28 -0.22 -2.38
CA ASN A 30 6.97 1.17 -2.71
C ASN A 30 8.18 2.08 -2.40
N PRO A 31 8.52 3.03 -3.28
CA PRO A 31 9.54 4.04 -3.03
C PRO A 31 8.95 5.17 -2.17
N TRP A 32 8.79 4.91 -0.88
CA TRP A 32 8.50 5.97 0.09
C TRP A 32 9.70 6.91 0.16
N ASP A 33 9.46 8.22 0.15
CA ASP A 33 10.49 9.21 0.45
C ASP A 33 10.94 9.15 1.93
#